data_AF-A0A2N5ZAX7-F1
#
_entry.id   AF-A0A2N5ZAX7-F1
#
_cell.length_a   1.000
_cell.length_b   1.000
_cell.length_c   1.000
_cell.angle_alpha   90.00
_cell.angle_beta   90.00
_cell.angle_gamma   90.00
#
_symmetry.space_group_name_H-M   'P 1'
#
loop_
_entity.id
_entity.type
_entity.pdbx_description
1 polymer ?
#
loop_
_entity_poly.entity_id
_entity_poly.type
_entity_poly.pdbx_seq_one_letter_code
_entity_poly.pdbx_strand_id
1 'polypeptide(L)'
;MKYFNIQNPSQPGHFNTNQITYLTDESFIPKPGREYEIEITNLNSANPDFKDFKGLKSKTYIPERISTTSEIIENTDTTFYKYRLDITFDDPADKKNYYFLTVSFIQSLDSISIDTLDMDEVWNKEDPFGELSFGWQNISYRLQDANNYTPRDQDQQMYGPMPLNGELINDEKFNGQTKTYSLNLWSSEVYPDDFHKYFVIELMHVSEEYYKYYSAISKQLSSQNDVFSEPAQLYSNVENGIGIFAGATIATEYIEIK
;
A
#
# COMPACT_ATOMS: atom_id res chain seq x y z
N MET A 1 6.60 -4.87 -13.88
CA MET A 1 6.45 -3.92 -12.75
C MET A 1 4.96 -3.72 -12.52
N LYS A 2 4.40 -4.21 -11.40
CA LYS A 2 2.96 -4.13 -11.10
C LYS A 2 2.73 -2.98 -10.13
N TYR A 3 1.80 -2.07 -10.44
CA TYR A 3 1.35 -1.03 -9.51
C TYR A 3 -0.08 -1.36 -9.06
N PHE A 4 -0.31 -1.37 -7.76
CA PHE A 4 -1.63 -1.51 -7.17
C PHE A 4 -2.42 -0.22 -7.36
N ASN A 5 -3.63 -0.37 -7.89
CA ASN A 5 -4.57 0.72 -8.11
C ASN A 5 -5.16 1.15 -6.76
N ILE A 6 -4.66 2.23 -6.18
CA ILE A 6 -5.36 2.93 -5.08
C ILE A 6 -6.14 4.06 -5.72
N GLN A 7 -7.30 3.77 -6.33
CA GLN A 7 -8.50 4.63 -6.32
C GLN A 7 -9.72 3.85 -6.83
N ASN A 8 -10.74 3.78 -5.96
CA ASN A 8 -12.07 3.26 -6.26
C ASN A 8 -12.83 4.30 -7.12
N PRO A 9 -13.30 3.99 -8.34
CA PRO A 9 -13.87 4.99 -9.26
C PRO A 9 -15.30 5.48 -8.93
N SER A 10 -15.90 5.09 -7.81
CA SER A 10 -17.35 5.17 -7.62
C SER A 10 -17.84 6.34 -6.76
N GLN A 11 -17.43 7.58 -7.06
CA GLN A 11 -18.11 8.78 -6.55
C GLN A 11 -18.46 9.74 -7.70
N PRO A 12 -19.75 10.01 -7.96
CA PRO A 12 -20.17 10.92 -9.01
C PRO A 12 -19.96 12.37 -8.55
N GLY A 13 -18.87 12.97 -9.01
CA GLY A 13 -18.51 14.35 -8.68
C GLY A 13 -17.10 14.71 -9.13
N HIS A 14 -16.88 14.74 -10.45
CA HIS A 14 -15.79 15.41 -11.17
C HIS A 14 -14.40 15.50 -10.51
N PHE A 15 -13.45 14.67 -10.97
CA PHE A 15 -12.20 15.11 -11.62
C PHE A 15 -11.74 14.04 -12.62
N ASN A 16 -11.98 14.29 -13.91
CA ASN A 16 -11.31 13.55 -14.98
C ASN A 16 -9.83 13.94 -14.93
N THR A 17 -8.97 13.06 -14.41
CA THR A 17 -7.54 13.16 -14.70
C THR A 17 -7.24 12.16 -15.81
N ASN A 18 -6.69 12.73 -16.88
CA ASN A 18 -6.34 12.14 -18.17
C ASN A 18 -6.00 10.65 -18.15
N GLN A 19 -6.48 9.94 -19.17
CA GLN A 19 -6.08 8.58 -19.57
C GLN A 19 -4.62 8.26 -19.20
N ILE A 20 -4.41 7.61 -18.06
CA ILE A 20 -3.11 7.05 -17.72
C ILE A 20 -2.93 5.87 -18.66
N THR A 21 -2.00 6.00 -19.61
CA THR A 21 -1.61 4.88 -20.47
C THR A 21 -0.63 4.03 -19.67
N TYR A 22 -1.08 2.85 -19.27
CA TYR A 22 -0.24 1.87 -18.61
C TYR A 22 0.58 1.12 -19.67
N LEU A 23 1.89 1.09 -19.50
CA LEU A 23 2.79 0.25 -20.28
C LEU A 23 3.39 -0.77 -19.32
N THR A 24 2.94 -2.02 -19.44
CA THR A 24 3.55 -3.15 -18.72
C THR A 24 4.51 -3.85 -19.66
N ASP A 25 5.75 -4.02 -19.20
CA ASP A 25 6.71 -4.91 -19.82
C ASP A 25 6.88 -6.13 -18.91
N GLU A 26 6.33 -7.27 -19.35
CA GLU A 26 6.44 -8.55 -18.66
C GLU A 26 7.67 -9.34 -19.10
N SER A 27 8.39 -8.89 -20.13
CA SER A 27 9.61 -9.56 -20.60
C SER A 27 10.77 -9.42 -19.60
N PHE A 28 10.65 -8.49 -18.65
CA PHE A 28 11.63 -8.23 -17.61
C PHE A 28 11.05 -8.35 -16.20
N ILE A 29 11.55 -9.34 -15.47
CA ILE A 29 11.22 -9.55 -14.06
C ILE A 29 12.38 -9.02 -13.20
N PRO A 30 12.22 -7.88 -12.51
CA PRO A 30 13.26 -7.38 -11.60
C PRO A 30 13.49 -8.34 -10.43
N LYS A 31 14.70 -8.31 -9.87
CA LYS A 31 15.12 -9.12 -8.73
C LYS A 31 15.41 -8.22 -7.52
N PRO A 32 15.03 -8.65 -6.31
CA PRO A 32 15.44 -7.98 -5.07
C PRO A 32 16.96 -7.85 -4.95
N GLY A 33 17.40 -6.87 -4.17
CA GLY A 33 18.82 -6.65 -3.86
C GLY A 33 19.61 -6.00 -5.01
N ARG A 34 18.94 -5.40 -5.99
CA ARG A 34 19.58 -4.88 -7.21
C ARG A 34 19.18 -3.45 -7.53
N GLU A 35 20.14 -2.70 -8.06
CA GLU A 35 19.91 -1.40 -8.69
C GLU A 35 19.49 -1.59 -10.14
N TYR A 36 18.55 -0.78 -10.58
CA TYR A 36 18.05 -0.71 -11.94
C TYR A 36 18.12 0.71 -12.45
N GLU A 37 18.34 0.83 -13.75
CA GLU A 37 18.31 2.08 -14.49
C GLU A 37 17.31 1.91 -15.64
N ILE A 38 16.46 2.91 -15.83
CA ILE A 38 15.59 3.02 -17.00
C ILE A 38 16.03 4.21 -17.83
N GLU A 39 16.10 4.00 -19.15
CA GLU A 39 16.45 5.03 -20.11
C GLU A 39 15.47 4.99 -21.29
N ILE A 40 14.84 6.14 -21.58
CA ILE A 40 14.00 6.34 -22.74
C ILE A 40 14.76 7.27 -23.68
N THR A 41 15.26 6.75 -24.78
CA THR A 41 16.11 7.51 -25.72
C THR A 41 15.34 8.09 -26.91
N ASN A 42 14.12 7.62 -27.16
CA ASN A 42 13.33 8.07 -28.30
C ASN A 42 11.83 8.03 -27.97
N LEU A 43 11.10 9.10 -28.26
CA LEU A 43 9.64 9.19 -28.23
C LEU A 43 9.16 9.48 -29.65
N ASN A 44 7.93 9.06 -30.00
CA ASN A 44 7.41 9.19 -31.36
C ASN A 44 7.61 10.60 -31.92
N SER A 45 8.52 10.72 -32.89
CA SER A 45 8.97 11.98 -33.49
C SER A 45 7.90 12.69 -34.32
N ALA A 46 6.74 12.05 -34.55
CA ALA A 46 5.60 12.67 -35.22
C ALA A 46 4.85 13.67 -34.33
N ASN A 47 5.02 13.61 -33.00
CA ASN A 47 4.48 14.62 -32.11
C ASN A 47 5.46 15.82 -32.02
N PRO A 48 5.07 17.03 -32.46
CA PRO A 48 5.92 18.21 -32.42
C PRO A 48 6.38 18.58 -31.00
N ASP A 49 5.66 18.17 -29.96
CA ASP A 49 6.04 18.39 -28.55
C ASP A 49 7.33 17.63 -28.16
N PHE A 50 7.71 16.59 -28.92
CA PHE A 50 8.90 15.77 -28.66
C PHE A 50 10.08 16.07 -29.59
N LYS A 51 10.01 17.13 -30.40
CA LYS A 51 11.05 17.48 -31.37
C LYS A 51 12.43 17.71 -30.74
N ASP A 52 12.46 18.20 -29.50
CA ASP A 52 13.68 18.47 -28.72
C ASP A 52 13.85 17.51 -27.52
N PHE A 53 13.28 16.30 -27.61
CA PHE A 53 13.36 15.31 -26.54
C PHE A 53 14.81 14.93 -26.23
N LYS A 54 15.22 15.13 -24.97
CA LYS A 54 16.61 14.93 -24.50
C LYS A 54 16.90 13.52 -23.95
N GLY A 55 15.93 12.62 -24.06
CA GLY A 55 15.98 11.35 -23.34
C GLY A 55 15.59 11.51 -21.87
N LEU A 56 14.95 10.48 -21.31
CA LEU A 56 14.66 10.39 -19.87
C LEU A 56 15.53 9.30 -19.26
N LYS A 57 16.04 9.56 -18.07
CA LYS A 57 16.88 8.61 -17.34
C LYS A 57 16.49 8.60 -15.87
N SER A 58 16.45 7.43 -15.27
CA SER A 58 16.18 7.31 -13.84
C SER A 58 16.74 6.02 -13.26
N LYS A 59 16.95 5.99 -11.95
CA LYS A 59 17.50 4.85 -11.21
C LYS A 59 16.70 4.57 -9.95
N THR A 60 16.67 3.31 -9.55
CA THR A 60 16.14 2.91 -8.25
C THR A 60 16.78 1.59 -7.79
N TYR A 61 16.74 1.36 -6.48
CA TYR A 61 17.11 0.10 -5.87
C TYR A 61 15.85 -0.67 -5.49
N ILE A 62 15.79 -1.96 -5.83
CA ILE A 62 14.73 -2.85 -5.37
C ILE A 62 15.21 -3.54 -4.09
N PRO A 63 14.61 -3.22 -2.94
CA PRO A 63 15.08 -3.75 -1.67
C PRO A 63 14.75 -5.23 -1.49
N GLU A 64 15.46 -5.88 -0.57
CA GLU A 64 15.20 -7.28 -0.21
C GLU A 64 13.82 -7.45 0.43
N ARG A 65 13.18 -8.59 0.16
CA ARG A 65 11.86 -8.89 0.72
C ARG A 65 11.97 -9.09 2.23
N ILE A 66 11.11 -8.40 2.99
CA ILE A 66 10.97 -8.57 4.44
C ILE A 66 9.61 -9.18 4.73
N SER A 67 9.61 -10.35 5.36
CA SER A 67 8.38 -11.01 5.79
C SER A 67 7.87 -10.45 7.11
N THR A 68 6.57 -10.58 7.33
CA THR A 68 5.92 -10.31 8.60
C THR A 68 5.58 -11.60 9.32
N THR A 69 5.41 -11.48 10.63
CA THR A 69 4.65 -12.41 11.46
C THR A 69 3.61 -11.63 12.23
N SER A 70 2.41 -12.16 12.35
CA SER A 70 1.32 -11.45 12.98
C SER A 70 0.52 -12.29 13.98
N GLU A 71 -0.08 -11.61 14.96
CA GLU A 71 -0.87 -12.24 16.02
C GLU A 71 -2.13 -11.41 16.30
N ILE A 72 -3.29 -12.07 16.33
CA ILE A 72 -4.55 -11.46 16.78
C ILE A 72 -4.64 -11.59 18.30
N ILE A 73 -4.77 -10.45 18.96
CA ILE A 73 -5.00 -10.29 20.39
C ILE A 73 -6.43 -9.77 20.55
N GLU A 74 -7.37 -10.62 20.95
CA GLU A 74 -8.78 -10.21 21.08
C GLU A 74 -9.02 -9.32 22.31
N ASN A 75 -9.87 -8.30 22.15
CA ASN A 75 -10.48 -7.57 23.26
C ASN A 75 -11.99 -7.53 23.01
N THR A 76 -12.70 -8.48 23.63
CA THR A 76 -14.08 -8.84 23.32
C THR A 76 -15.09 -7.82 23.86
N ASP A 77 -15.18 -6.65 23.22
CA ASP A 77 -16.42 -5.87 23.27
C ASP A 77 -17.48 -6.65 22.48
N THR A 78 -18.60 -7.00 23.12
CA THR A 78 -19.63 -7.86 22.55
C THR A 78 -20.49 -7.18 21.49
N THR A 79 -20.37 -5.86 21.33
CA THR A 79 -21.19 -5.09 20.38
C THR A 79 -20.51 -4.92 19.02
N PHE A 80 -19.18 -4.98 18.98
CA PHE A 80 -18.37 -4.86 17.78
C PHE A 80 -17.13 -5.72 17.92
N TYR A 81 -16.79 -6.50 16.88
CA TYR A 81 -15.55 -7.26 16.88
C TYR A 81 -14.36 -6.29 16.88
N LYS A 82 -13.66 -6.24 18.01
CA LYS A 82 -12.45 -5.43 18.20
C LYS A 82 -11.24 -6.35 18.28
N TYR A 83 -10.42 -6.28 17.24
CA TYR A 83 -9.16 -7.01 17.17
C TYR A 83 -8.03 -6.04 17.47
N ARG A 84 -7.16 -6.42 18.41
CA ARG A 84 -5.80 -5.90 18.40
C ARG A 84 -4.98 -6.81 17.50
N LEU A 85 -4.34 -6.25 16.49
CA LEU A 85 -3.45 -6.99 15.60
C LEU A 85 -2.03 -6.51 15.85
N ASP A 86 -1.15 -7.42 16.28
CA ASP A 86 0.27 -7.14 16.40
C ASP A 86 0.98 -7.68 15.15
N ILE A 87 1.73 -6.82 14.46
CA ILE A 87 2.48 -7.13 13.23
C ILE A 87 3.95 -6.89 13.52
N THR A 88 4.76 -7.93 13.32
CA THR A 88 6.20 -7.92 13.61
C THR A 88 7.02 -8.17 12.34
N PHE A 89 8.13 -7.45 12.18
CA PHE A 89 9.11 -7.69 11.13
C PHE A 89 10.53 -7.29 11.59
N ASP A 90 11.54 -7.87 10.96
CA ASP A 90 12.95 -7.57 11.22
C ASP A 90 13.49 -6.52 10.24
N ASP A 91 13.99 -5.41 10.76
CA ASP A 91 14.66 -4.38 9.97
C ASP A 91 16.14 -4.73 9.72
N PRO A 92 16.61 -4.77 8.46
CA PRO A 92 18.03 -5.00 8.16
C PRO A 92 18.93 -3.86 8.62
N ALA A 93 20.02 -4.17 9.32
CA ALA A 93 20.98 -3.17 9.77
C ALA A 93 21.75 -2.47 8.62
N ASP A 94 22.45 -1.40 8.99
CA ASP A 94 23.48 -0.69 8.19
C ASP A 94 22.98 0.13 6.99
N LYS A 95 21.68 0.18 6.72
CA LYS A 95 21.07 1.05 5.71
C LYS A 95 19.79 1.66 6.25
N LYS A 96 19.42 2.82 5.71
CA LYS A 96 18.07 3.36 5.95
C LYS A 96 17.07 2.55 5.12
N ASN A 97 16.08 1.99 5.79
CA ASN A 97 15.00 1.25 5.17
C ASN A 97 13.67 2.01 5.29
N TYR A 98 12.82 1.79 4.30
CA TYR A 98 11.51 2.41 4.19
C TYR A 98 10.47 1.35 3.92
N TYR A 99 9.31 1.51 4.53
CA TYR A 99 8.23 0.55 4.41
C TYR A 99 6.90 1.24 4.11
N PHE A 100 6.01 0.50 3.45
CA PHE A 100 4.61 0.84 3.34
C PHE A 100 3.79 -0.36 3.79
N LEU A 101 3.03 -0.19 4.87
CA LEU A 101 2.22 -1.24 5.47
C LEU A 101 0.76 -1.00 5.08
N THR A 102 0.08 -2.03 4.57
CA THR A 102 -1.36 -2.03 4.30
C THR A 102 -2.02 -3.15 5.12
N VAL A 103 -3.25 -2.91 5.55
CA VAL A 103 -4.09 -3.94 6.18
C VAL A 103 -5.49 -3.82 5.60
N SER A 104 -5.95 -4.91 5.01
CA SER A 104 -7.28 -5.00 4.40
C SER A 104 -8.07 -6.13 5.04
N PHE A 105 -9.39 -6.03 4.92
CA PHE A 105 -10.32 -7.08 5.30
C PHE A 105 -10.81 -7.81 4.05
N ILE A 106 -10.83 -9.14 4.11
CA ILE A 106 -11.39 -9.98 3.08
C ILE A 106 -12.41 -10.94 3.68
N GLN A 107 -13.50 -11.17 2.96
CA GLN A 107 -14.43 -12.26 3.23
C GLN A 107 -14.67 -13.11 1.98
N SER A 108 -14.83 -14.42 2.17
CA SER A 108 -15.24 -15.37 1.13
C SER A 108 -16.15 -16.45 1.69
N LEU A 109 -16.91 -17.11 0.82
CA LEU A 109 -17.71 -18.29 1.19
C LEU A 109 -16.82 -19.43 1.71
N ASP A 110 -17.39 -20.29 2.56
CA ASP A 110 -16.75 -21.51 3.11
C ASP A 110 -16.14 -22.44 2.05
N SER A 111 -16.65 -22.41 0.83
CA SER A 111 -16.12 -23.22 -0.28
C SER A 111 -14.83 -22.68 -0.88
N ILE A 112 -14.34 -21.51 -0.44
CA ILE A 112 -13.19 -20.80 -1.01
C ILE A 112 -12.11 -20.66 0.06
N SER A 113 -10.94 -21.26 -0.20
CA SER A 113 -9.75 -21.15 0.66
C SER A 113 -8.85 -20.02 0.17
N ILE A 114 -8.87 -18.87 0.85
CA ILE A 114 -8.17 -17.65 0.43
C ILE A 114 -6.64 -17.80 0.42
N ASP A 115 -6.09 -18.58 1.35
CA ASP A 115 -4.67 -18.91 1.42
C ASP A 115 -4.15 -19.65 0.17
N THR A 116 -5.04 -20.28 -0.60
CA THR A 116 -4.72 -20.98 -1.85
C THR A 116 -5.07 -20.17 -3.11
N LEU A 117 -5.75 -19.03 -2.96
CA LEU A 117 -6.16 -18.22 -4.10
C LEU A 117 -4.98 -17.44 -4.68
N ASP A 118 -4.78 -17.57 -5.97
CA ASP A 118 -3.93 -16.64 -6.70
C ASP A 118 -4.68 -15.31 -6.87
N MET A 119 -4.33 -14.32 -6.04
CA MET A 119 -4.92 -12.98 -6.13
C MET A 119 -4.67 -12.32 -7.48
N ASP A 120 -3.55 -12.60 -8.16
CA ASP A 120 -3.33 -12.08 -9.50
C ASP A 120 -4.36 -12.62 -10.49
N GLU A 121 -4.77 -13.89 -10.36
CA GLU A 121 -5.84 -14.46 -11.16
C GLU A 121 -7.19 -13.80 -10.83
N VAL A 122 -7.49 -13.60 -9.53
CA VAL A 122 -8.73 -12.98 -9.08
C VAL A 122 -8.88 -11.56 -9.63
N TRP A 123 -7.86 -10.72 -9.49
CA TRP A 123 -7.89 -9.31 -9.94
C TRP A 123 -8.03 -9.14 -11.46
N ASN A 124 -7.66 -10.16 -12.24
CA ASN A 124 -7.77 -10.13 -13.70
C ASN A 124 -9.12 -10.62 -14.25
N LYS A 125 -10.07 -11.01 -13.38
CA LYS A 125 -11.43 -11.39 -13.79
C LYS A 125 -12.26 -10.16 -14.16
N GLU A 126 -13.23 -10.34 -15.06
CA GLU A 126 -14.17 -9.27 -15.45
C GLU A 126 -15.06 -8.80 -14.29
N ASP A 127 -15.42 -9.71 -13.38
CA ASP A 127 -16.08 -9.42 -12.10
C ASP A 127 -15.42 -10.22 -10.96
N PRO A 128 -14.28 -9.74 -10.42
CA PRO A 128 -13.51 -10.44 -9.38
C PRO A 128 -14.32 -10.72 -8.11
N PHE A 129 -15.33 -9.88 -7.85
CA PHE A 129 -15.99 -9.76 -6.56
C PHE A 129 -17.39 -10.36 -6.55
N GLY A 130 -18.15 -10.19 -7.64
CA GLY A 130 -19.49 -10.75 -7.77
C GLY A 130 -19.51 -12.26 -7.96
N GLU A 131 -18.54 -12.84 -8.67
CA GLU A 131 -18.50 -14.29 -8.92
C GLU A 131 -18.08 -15.10 -7.68
N LEU A 132 -17.24 -14.53 -6.81
CA LEU A 132 -16.70 -15.22 -5.63
C LEU A 132 -17.45 -14.86 -4.33
N SER A 133 -18.51 -14.02 -4.40
CA SER A 133 -19.13 -13.40 -3.22
C SER A 133 -18.07 -12.80 -2.27
N PHE A 134 -17.11 -12.11 -2.88
CA PHE A 134 -15.88 -11.66 -2.23
C PHE A 134 -16.01 -10.19 -1.88
N GLY A 135 -15.81 -9.86 -0.60
CA GLY A 135 -15.72 -8.48 -0.13
C GLY A 135 -14.27 -8.13 0.15
N TRP A 136 -13.75 -7.08 -0.48
CA TRP A 136 -12.46 -6.46 -0.11
C TRP A 136 -12.72 -5.07 0.43
N GLN A 137 -12.27 -4.82 1.65
CA GLN A 137 -12.39 -3.52 2.29
C GLN A 137 -11.03 -3.05 2.80
N ASN A 138 -10.71 -1.78 2.54
CA ASN A 138 -9.58 -1.14 3.20
C ASN A 138 -9.99 -0.78 4.62
N ILE A 139 -9.15 -1.10 5.59
CA ILE A 139 -9.42 -0.80 6.99
C ILE A 139 -8.68 0.48 7.35
N SER A 140 -9.38 1.42 7.97
CA SER A 140 -8.72 2.58 8.57
C SER A 140 -8.11 2.22 9.92
N TYR A 141 -6.81 2.43 10.07
CA TYR A 141 -6.09 2.13 11.30
C TYR A 141 -5.01 3.17 11.59
N ARG A 142 -4.43 3.06 12.78
CA ARG A 142 -3.22 3.79 13.16
C ARG A 142 -2.18 2.84 13.74
N LEU A 143 -0.96 2.90 13.21
CA LEU A 143 0.15 2.15 13.78
C LEU A 143 0.53 2.74 15.14
N GLN A 144 0.59 1.87 16.15
CA GLN A 144 1.16 2.18 17.46
C GLN A 144 2.37 1.28 17.69
N ASP A 145 3.42 1.82 18.31
CA ASP A 145 4.47 0.95 18.84
C ASP A 145 3.85 0.01 19.88
N ALA A 146 4.07 -1.30 19.76
CA ALA A 146 3.48 -2.29 20.65
C ALA A 146 3.82 -2.05 22.13
N ASN A 147 5.01 -1.49 22.42
CA ASN A 147 5.42 -1.14 23.79
C ASN A 147 4.68 0.07 24.35
N ASN A 148 4.10 0.91 23.49
CA ASN A 148 3.35 2.10 23.85
C ASN A 148 1.88 2.00 23.41
N TYR A 149 1.39 0.78 23.22
CA TYR A 149 0.04 0.54 22.75
C TYR A 149 -0.99 1.02 23.78
N THR A 150 -1.93 1.82 23.31
CA THR A 150 -3.13 2.19 24.07
C THR A 150 -4.36 1.76 23.28
N PRO A 151 -5.29 0.98 23.87
CA PRO A 151 -6.57 0.72 23.24
C PRO A 151 -7.29 2.04 22.98
N ARG A 152 -7.75 2.27 21.75
CA ARG A 152 -8.68 3.37 21.46
C ARG A 152 -10.11 2.87 21.61
N ASP A 153 -10.97 3.68 22.23
CA ASP A 153 -12.41 3.47 22.25
C ASP A 153 -13.04 3.96 20.95
N GLN A 154 -14.23 3.43 20.61
CA GLN A 154 -14.91 3.70 19.34
C GLN A 154 -15.19 5.18 19.07
N ASP A 155 -15.35 5.97 20.12
CA ASP A 155 -15.62 7.42 20.01
C ASP A 155 -14.42 8.21 19.46
N GLN A 156 -13.25 7.57 19.28
CA GLN A 156 -12.10 8.13 18.57
C GLN A 156 -11.95 7.56 17.15
N GLN A 157 -13.05 7.15 16.50
CA GLN A 157 -13.03 6.85 15.06
C GLN A 157 -12.33 7.98 14.32
N MET A 158 -11.27 7.62 13.61
CA MET A 158 -10.51 8.57 12.82
C MET A 158 -11.29 8.79 11.52
N TYR A 159 -12.31 9.65 11.56
CA TYR A 159 -13.05 10.13 10.39
C TYR A 159 -12.21 11.07 9.49
N GLY A 160 -10.89 11.05 9.63
CA GLY A 160 -9.99 11.78 8.77
C GLY A 160 -9.72 10.97 7.50
N PRO A 161 -9.61 11.60 6.33
CA PRO A 161 -9.15 10.90 5.14
C PRO A 161 -7.79 10.27 5.46
N MET A 162 -7.68 8.94 5.33
CA MET A 162 -6.37 8.32 5.19
C MET A 162 -5.92 8.63 3.76
N PRO A 163 -4.93 9.53 3.57
CA PRO A 163 -4.54 9.95 2.23
C PRO A 163 -3.99 8.78 1.40
N LEU A 164 -3.52 7.72 2.08
CA LEU A 164 -3.09 6.45 1.51
C LEU A 164 -3.84 5.33 2.24
N ASN A 165 -4.18 4.23 1.55
CA ASN A 165 -4.78 3.02 2.15
C ASN A 165 -3.77 2.20 2.99
N GLY A 166 -2.86 2.87 3.69
CA GLY A 166 -1.77 2.29 4.45
C GLY A 166 -0.90 3.37 5.10
N GLU A 167 0.15 2.95 5.81
CA GLU A 167 1.08 3.83 6.50
C GLU A 167 2.52 3.71 5.97
N LEU A 168 3.12 4.86 5.71
CA LEU A 168 4.54 4.98 5.35
C LEU A 168 5.39 5.00 6.63
N ILE A 169 6.43 4.18 6.66
CA ILE A 169 7.30 3.97 7.81
C ILE A 169 8.75 4.18 7.39
N ASN A 170 9.54 4.84 8.25
CA ASN A 170 11.00 4.84 8.15
C ASN A 170 11.59 4.20 9.40
N ASP A 171 12.78 3.64 9.26
CA ASP A 171 13.49 2.89 10.29
C ASP A 171 14.32 3.76 11.26
N GLU A 172 14.25 5.10 11.18
CA GLU A 172 15.18 5.98 11.90
C GLU A 172 15.20 5.75 13.43
N LYS A 173 14.12 5.18 13.99
CA LYS A 173 13.97 4.88 15.42
C LYS A 173 14.17 3.39 15.77
N PHE A 174 14.34 2.51 14.79
CA PHE A 174 14.43 1.06 14.99
C PHE A 174 15.39 0.35 14.02
N ASN A 175 16.32 1.08 13.39
CA ASN A 175 17.31 0.52 12.47
C ASN A 175 18.03 -0.70 13.08
N GLY A 176 18.04 -1.81 12.34
CA GLY A 176 18.65 -3.09 12.71
C GLY A 176 17.92 -3.84 13.82
N GLN A 177 16.69 -3.46 14.17
CA GLN A 177 15.91 -4.06 15.26
C GLN A 177 14.61 -4.65 14.74
N THR A 178 14.15 -5.71 15.42
CA THR A 178 12.78 -6.22 15.26
C THR A 178 11.78 -5.14 15.70
N LYS A 179 10.82 -4.86 14.84
CA LYS A 179 9.76 -3.88 15.10
C LYS A 179 8.40 -4.55 15.15
N THR A 180 7.65 -4.29 16.23
CA THR A 180 6.25 -4.66 16.35
C THR A 180 5.37 -3.42 16.37
N TYR A 181 4.40 -3.39 15.47
CA TYR A 181 3.30 -2.42 15.46
C TYR A 181 2.01 -3.08 15.92
N SER A 182 1.25 -2.40 16.77
CA SER A 182 -0.07 -2.81 17.23
C SER A 182 -1.15 -1.92 16.60
N LEU A 183 -2.17 -2.56 16.04
CA LEU A 183 -3.31 -1.92 15.41
C LEU A 183 -4.58 -2.24 16.20
N ASN A 184 -5.46 -1.25 16.36
CA ASN A 184 -6.84 -1.51 16.75
C ASN A 184 -7.68 -1.59 15.47
N LEU A 185 -8.25 -2.74 15.19
CA LEU A 185 -9.13 -2.97 14.05
C LEU A 185 -10.56 -3.19 14.58
N TRP A 186 -11.51 -2.54 13.92
CA TRP A 186 -12.94 -2.70 14.19
C TRP A 186 -13.62 -3.29 12.97
N SER A 187 -14.45 -4.30 13.19
CA SER A 187 -15.40 -4.76 12.19
C SER A 187 -16.81 -4.52 12.70
N SER A 188 -17.58 -3.69 11.98
CA SER A 188 -18.98 -3.37 12.30
C SER A 188 -19.98 -4.37 11.77
N GLU A 189 -19.53 -5.35 10.99
CA GLU A 189 -20.42 -6.21 10.22
C GLU A 189 -20.54 -7.58 10.90
N VAL A 190 -21.74 -7.86 11.40
CA VAL A 190 -22.21 -9.21 11.71
C VAL A 190 -22.47 -9.89 10.38
N TYR A 191 -21.41 -10.38 9.74
CA TYR A 191 -21.52 -11.21 8.56
C TYR A 191 -22.11 -12.58 8.93
N PRO A 192 -22.83 -13.25 8.02
CA PRO A 192 -23.29 -14.62 8.23
C PRO A 192 -22.13 -15.53 8.67
N ASP A 193 -22.42 -16.53 9.50
CA ASP A 193 -21.42 -17.48 10.00
C ASP A 193 -20.77 -18.31 8.87
N ASP A 194 -21.41 -18.36 7.69
CA ASP A 194 -21.04 -19.14 6.51
C ASP A 194 -19.90 -18.52 5.66
N PHE A 195 -19.18 -17.53 6.21
CA PHE A 195 -18.08 -16.84 5.54
C PHE A 195 -16.79 -16.92 6.35
N HIS A 196 -15.71 -17.35 5.70
CA HIS A 196 -14.36 -17.14 6.19
C HIS A 196 -13.98 -15.66 6.07
N LYS A 197 -13.29 -15.14 7.09
CA LYS A 197 -12.89 -13.73 7.20
C LYS A 197 -11.40 -13.67 7.43
N TYR A 198 -10.73 -12.73 6.77
CA TYR A 198 -9.29 -12.61 6.84
C TYR A 198 -8.86 -11.15 7.00
N PHE A 199 -7.84 -10.93 7.82
CA PHE A 199 -6.97 -9.78 7.63
C PHE A 199 -5.90 -10.13 6.61
N VAL A 200 -5.68 -9.24 5.66
CA VAL A 200 -4.57 -9.30 4.70
C VAL A 200 -3.60 -8.20 5.05
N ILE A 201 -2.38 -8.61 5.40
CA ILE A 201 -1.30 -7.72 5.77
C ILE A 201 -0.32 -7.71 4.62
N GLU A 202 -0.03 -6.53 4.06
CA GLU A 202 1.04 -6.38 3.09
C GLU A 202 2.10 -5.43 3.64
N LEU A 203 3.32 -5.95 3.81
CA LEU A 203 4.49 -5.14 4.10
C LEU A 203 5.28 -4.97 2.80
N MET A 204 5.26 -3.75 2.27
CA MET A 204 6.15 -3.38 1.18
C MET A 204 7.47 -2.85 1.76
N HIS A 205 8.59 -3.48 1.43
CA HIS A 205 9.90 -2.84 1.56
C HIS A 205 10.10 -1.98 0.31
N VAL A 206 10.22 -0.67 0.49
CA VAL A 206 10.22 0.29 -0.62
C VAL A 206 11.54 1.05 -0.71
N SER A 207 11.87 1.47 -1.92
CA SER A 207 12.97 2.39 -2.18
C SER A 207 12.74 3.76 -1.53
N GLU A 208 13.83 4.51 -1.31
CA GLU A 208 13.74 5.87 -0.79
C GLU A 208 12.92 6.78 -1.73
N GLU A 209 13.01 6.58 -3.04
CA GLU A 209 12.27 7.33 -4.04
C GLU A 209 10.76 7.15 -3.90
N TYR A 210 10.32 5.90 -3.67
CA TYR A 210 8.93 5.60 -3.36
C TYR A 210 8.49 6.36 -2.10
N TYR A 211 9.26 6.22 -1.01
CA TYR A 211 8.92 6.83 0.28
C TYR A 211 8.80 8.36 0.18
N LYS A 212 9.77 9.02 -0.46
CA LYS A 212 9.77 10.48 -0.64
C LYS A 212 8.57 10.95 -1.45
N TYR A 213 8.25 10.25 -2.54
CA TYR A 213 7.13 10.61 -3.40
C TYR A 213 5.78 10.46 -2.70
N TYR A 214 5.51 9.29 -2.13
CA TYR A 214 4.24 9.04 -1.45
C TYR A 214 4.12 9.83 -0.14
N SER A 215 5.24 10.19 0.51
CA SER A 215 5.23 11.18 1.60
C SER A 215 4.79 12.56 1.13
N ALA A 216 5.25 13.01 -0.05
CA ALA A 216 4.84 14.29 -0.62
C ALA A 216 3.35 14.29 -0.99
N ILE A 217 2.86 13.21 -1.61
CA ILE A 217 1.43 13.01 -1.90
C ILE A 217 0.62 13.01 -0.61
N SER A 218 1.01 12.22 0.39
CA SER A 218 0.29 12.14 1.67
C SER A 218 0.16 13.51 2.33
N LYS A 219 1.21 14.34 2.28
CA LYS A 219 1.19 15.72 2.80
C LYS A 219 0.22 16.59 2.01
N GLN A 220 0.28 16.54 0.67
CA GLN A 220 -0.59 17.31 -0.20
C GLN A 220 -2.07 16.96 0.01
N LEU A 221 -2.40 15.67 0.07
CA LEU A 221 -3.76 15.20 0.33
C LEU A 221 -4.26 15.66 1.71
N SER A 222 -3.37 15.68 2.71
CA SER A 222 -3.69 16.15 4.07
C SER A 222 -3.89 17.66 4.15
N SER A 223 -3.32 18.43 3.20
CA SER A 223 -3.43 19.89 3.16
C SER A 223 -4.44 20.42 2.13
N GLN A 224 -5.16 19.55 1.41
CA GLN A 224 -6.07 19.94 0.30
C GLN A 224 -7.14 20.98 0.70
N ASN A 225 -7.54 21.02 1.97
CA ASN A 225 -8.55 21.96 2.47
C ASN A 225 -7.95 23.21 3.14
N ASP A 226 -6.62 23.35 3.15
CA ASP A 226 -5.94 24.51 3.71
C ASP A 226 -5.60 25.50 2.59
N VAL A 227 -6.40 26.58 2.51
CA VAL A 227 -6.25 27.68 1.55
C VAL A 227 -4.95 28.47 1.72
N PHE A 228 -4.20 28.23 2.80
CA PHE A 228 -2.89 28.83 3.06
C PHE A 228 -1.74 27.84 2.88
N SER A 229 -2.02 26.59 2.51
CA SER A 229 -0.97 25.59 2.28
C SER A 229 -0.22 25.87 0.97
N GLU A 230 1.10 25.89 1.04
CA GLU A 230 1.94 25.94 -0.16
C GLU A 230 1.83 24.60 -0.93
N PRO A 231 1.84 24.61 -2.27
CA PRO A 231 1.86 23.37 -3.05
C PRO A 231 3.07 22.52 -2.64
N ALA A 232 2.82 21.29 -2.17
CA ALA A 232 3.91 20.36 -1.90
C ALA A 232 4.66 20.06 -3.21
N GLN A 233 5.97 20.34 -3.24
CA GLN A 233 6.80 19.94 -4.36
C GLN A 233 6.84 18.41 -4.43
N LEU A 234 6.30 17.84 -5.51
CA LEU A 234 6.38 16.39 -5.73
C LEU A 234 7.84 16.00 -5.95
N TYR A 235 8.23 14.89 -5.33
CA TYR A 235 9.53 14.28 -5.56
C TYR A 235 9.61 13.76 -7.02
N SER A 236 10.78 13.91 -7.64
CA SER A 236 11.08 13.34 -8.96
C SER A 236 12.52 12.86 -8.99
N ASN A 237 12.75 11.66 -9.51
CA ASN A 237 14.09 11.13 -9.80
C ASN A 237 14.30 10.87 -11.31
N VAL A 238 13.45 11.44 -12.15
CA VAL A 238 13.56 11.33 -13.62
C VAL A 238 14.32 12.54 -14.16
N GLU A 239 15.50 12.31 -14.72
CA GLU A 239 16.29 13.33 -15.41
C GLU A 239 15.56 13.79 -16.69
N ASN A 240 15.59 15.10 -16.97
CA ASN A 240 14.88 15.74 -18.08
C ASN A 240 13.35 15.55 -18.10
N GLY A 241 12.75 15.15 -16.98
CA GLY A 241 11.31 14.93 -16.87
C GLY A 241 10.76 15.09 -15.44
N ILE A 242 9.48 14.79 -15.29
CA ILE A 242 8.78 14.76 -14.00
C ILE A 242 8.19 13.36 -13.86
N GLY A 243 8.49 12.69 -12.76
CA GLY A 243 7.94 11.38 -12.46
C GLY A 243 8.81 10.62 -11.48
N ILE A 244 8.43 9.38 -11.21
CA ILE A 244 9.19 8.49 -10.36
C ILE A 244 9.50 7.18 -11.06
N PHE A 245 10.71 6.69 -10.82
CA PHE A 245 11.07 5.30 -11.02
C PHE A 245 11.46 4.75 -9.65
N ALA A 246 10.71 3.79 -9.13
CA ALA A 246 10.86 3.33 -7.76
C ALA A 246 10.79 1.80 -7.66
N GLY A 247 11.57 1.25 -6.75
CA GLY A 247 11.61 -0.17 -6.44
C GLY A 247 10.81 -0.53 -5.19
N ALA A 248 10.23 -1.73 -5.17
CA ALA A 248 9.61 -2.32 -3.99
C ALA A 248 9.61 -3.86 -4.05
N THR A 249 9.58 -4.49 -2.89
CA THR A 249 9.20 -5.90 -2.71
C THR A 249 8.07 -6.00 -1.70
N ILE A 250 7.24 -7.04 -1.80
CA ILE A 250 6.02 -7.17 -1.00
C ILE A 250 6.00 -8.54 -0.32
N ALA A 251 5.75 -8.56 0.98
CA ALA A 251 5.33 -9.75 1.69
C ALA A 251 3.85 -9.62 2.04
N THR A 252 3.11 -10.73 1.85
CA THR A 252 1.67 -10.80 2.11
C THR A 252 1.42 -11.93 3.09
N GLU A 253 0.65 -11.63 4.13
CA GLU A 253 0.25 -12.58 5.18
C GLU A 253 -1.28 -12.52 5.31
N TYR A 254 -1.92 -13.69 5.43
CA TYR A 254 -3.36 -13.84 5.61
C TYR A 254 -3.60 -14.40 7.00
N ILE A 255 -4.41 -13.73 7.81
CA ILE A 255 -4.85 -14.25 9.12
C ILE A 255 -6.34 -14.46 9.09
N GLU A 256 -6.76 -15.69 9.32
CA GLU A 256 -8.18 -16.01 9.50
C GLU A 256 -8.71 -15.46 10.83
N ILE A 257 -9.91 -14.90 10.78
CA ILE A 257 -10.62 -14.31 11.91
C ILE A 257 -11.91 -15.11 12.11
N LYS A 258 -12.19 -15.52 13.35
CA LYS A 258 -13.40 -16.27 13.71
C LYS A 258 -14.53 -15.35 14.14
#